data_AF-A0A5B2VSY8-F1
#
_entry.id   AF-A0A5B2VSY8-F1
#
_cell.length_a   1.000
_cell.length_b   1.000
_cell.length_c   1.000
_cell.angle_alpha   90.00
_cell.angle_beta   90.00
_cell.angle_gamma   90.00
#
_symmetry.space_group_name_H-M   'P 1'
#
loop_
_entity.id
_entity.type
_entity.pdbx_description
1 polymer ?
#
loop_
_entity_poly.entity_id
_entity_poly.type
_entity_poly.pdbx_seq_one_letter_code
_entity_poly.pdbx_strand_id
1 'polypeptide(L)'
;MNDTITIKRINTVDILPLRRDLLYPGQSLESVRLEHDDHALHFGVFESGQLVSVGSLFLNQDHAQFRKLATAAEKQGKGYGTMLIKQMQQQCIQAGVPLLWCHARKTAESFYTRLGFKRAGAYFEKNNIIYCRMEIPVQQQPQKQFTVIPAIDIIDGKCVRLTQGDYAQQKVYNEHPLEVAKAFEDIGVQRLHLVDLDGAKKGAVVNWKVLEAIAGKTGLVIDFGGGIKTTKDLEIVFESGAALATIGSIAVKDPELFFSWVKEYGPDKIFLGADVKEEKIAVGGWLETTALSIFDFLEQHTARGVRHIFCTDIAKDGLLQGPSIDLYKKILDRFPAIDFVASGGVSNLQDVIDLQEIGCSGAIIGKAIYEGKISMDELKQLIKK
;
A
#
# COMPACT_ATOMS: atom_id res chain seq x y z
N MET A 1 17.53 15.63 -14.42
CA MET A 1 16.23 16.27 -14.15
C MET A 1 15.20 15.16 -14.31
N ASN A 2 14.44 14.83 -13.27
CA ASN A 2 13.42 13.78 -13.39
C ASN A 2 12.31 14.31 -14.32
N ASP A 3 12.07 13.63 -15.43
CA ASP A 3 10.93 13.95 -16.30
C ASP A 3 9.64 13.73 -15.51
N THR A 4 8.86 14.79 -15.32
CA THR A 4 7.58 14.72 -14.60
C THR A 4 6.56 14.00 -15.49
N ILE A 5 6.17 12.79 -15.10
CA ILE A 5 5.14 12.01 -15.79
C ILE A 5 3.80 12.14 -15.02
N THR A 6 2.72 12.48 -15.72
CA THR A 6 1.37 12.58 -15.11
C THR A 6 0.31 11.92 -15.98
N ILE A 7 -0.73 11.34 -15.36
CA ILE A 7 -1.92 10.81 -16.04
C ILE A 7 -3.10 11.73 -15.68
N LYS A 8 -3.89 12.15 -16.67
CA LYS A 8 -5.04 13.02 -16.45
C LYS A 8 -6.27 12.52 -17.20
N ARG A 9 -7.45 12.78 -16.64
CA ARG A 9 -8.72 12.71 -17.37
C ARG A 9 -8.82 13.92 -18.29
N ILE A 10 -9.29 13.69 -19.51
CA ILE A 10 -9.39 14.70 -20.58
C ILE A 10 -10.85 14.74 -21.05
N ASN A 11 -11.35 15.91 -21.45
CA ASN A 11 -12.69 16.02 -22.04
C ASN A 11 -12.68 15.62 -23.52
N THR A 12 -13.86 15.47 -24.11
CA THR A 12 -14.00 15.02 -25.50
C THR A 12 -13.48 16.05 -26.52
N VAL A 13 -13.58 17.35 -26.22
CA VAL A 13 -13.08 18.42 -27.10
C VAL A 13 -11.56 18.35 -27.22
N ASP A 14 -10.88 18.08 -26.11
CA ASP A 14 -9.43 18.03 -26.01
C ASP A 14 -8.88 16.69 -26.51
N ILE A 15 -9.59 15.57 -26.39
CA ILE A 15 -9.07 14.27 -26.82
C ILE A 15 -9.03 14.10 -28.34
N LEU A 16 -9.92 14.74 -29.10
CA LEU A 16 -10.01 14.53 -30.55
C LEU A 16 -8.75 15.02 -31.30
N PRO A 17 -8.22 16.24 -31.06
CA PRO A 17 -6.94 16.67 -31.62
C PRO A 17 -5.81 15.72 -31.26
N LEU A 18 -5.75 15.30 -30.00
CA LEU A 18 -4.71 14.42 -29.47
C LEU A 18 -4.74 13.03 -30.11
N ARG A 19 -5.93 12.48 -30.30
CA ARG A 19 -6.16 11.20 -30.97
C ARG A 19 -5.78 11.28 -32.44
N ARG A 20 -6.16 12.36 -33.13
CA ARG A 20 -5.76 12.61 -34.53
C ARG A 20 -4.24 12.64 -34.63
N ASP A 21 -3.59 13.48 -33.84
CA ASP A 21 -2.14 13.73 -33.97
C ASP A 21 -1.31 12.48 -33.65
N LEU A 22 -1.78 11.61 -32.74
CA LEU A 22 -1.07 10.38 -32.36
C LEU A 22 -1.41 9.16 -33.24
N LEU A 23 -2.67 8.98 -33.64
CA LEU A 23 -3.12 7.76 -34.33
C LEU A 23 -3.31 7.95 -35.83
N TYR A 24 -3.71 9.15 -36.26
CA TYR A 24 -4.13 9.43 -37.63
C TYR A 24 -3.70 10.84 -38.08
N PRO A 25 -2.38 11.13 -38.14
CA PRO A 25 -1.89 12.45 -38.54
C PRO A 25 -2.48 12.88 -39.88
N GLY A 26 -2.97 14.13 -39.95
CA GLY A 26 -3.55 14.71 -41.18
C GLY A 26 -5.01 14.35 -41.47
N GLN A 27 -5.67 13.54 -40.63
CA GLN A 27 -7.12 13.27 -40.75
C GLN A 27 -7.97 14.39 -40.14
N SER A 28 -9.27 14.45 -40.49
CA SER A 28 -10.19 15.41 -39.87
C SER A 28 -10.55 15.01 -38.43
N LEU A 29 -10.92 15.97 -37.58
CA LEU A 29 -11.37 15.66 -36.20
C LEU A 29 -12.61 14.75 -36.20
N GLU A 30 -13.51 14.94 -37.16
CA GLU A 30 -14.72 14.13 -37.28
C GLU A 30 -14.39 12.66 -37.60
N SER A 31 -13.43 12.43 -38.49
CA SER A 31 -13.03 11.07 -38.87
C SER A 31 -12.36 10.26 -37.75
N VAL A 32 -11.91 10.92 -36.67
CA VAL A 32 -11.29 10.25 -35.51
C VAL A 32 -12.24 10.13 -34.31
N ARG A 33 -13.43 10.72 -34.39
CA ARG A 33 -14.48 10.61 -33.38
C ARG A 33 -14.99 9.16 -33.30
N LEU A 34 -15.29 8.72 -32.10
CA LEU A 34 -15.99 7.48 -31.85
C LEU A 34 -17.44 7.77 -31.50
N GLU A 35 -18.31 6.85 -31.89
CA GLU A 35 -19.66 6.77 -31.35
C GLU A 35 -19.62 6.75 -29.81
N HIS A 36 -20.44 7.58 -29.18
CA HIS A 36 -20.52 7.79 -27.73
C HIS A 36 -19.24 8.33 -27.05
N ASP A 37 -18.36 9.02 -27.78
CA ASP A 37 -17.19 9.67 -27.16
C ASP A 37 -17.58 10.61 -26.00
N ASP A 38 -18.72 11.31 -26.09
CA ASP A 38 -19.19 12.23 -25.04
C ASP A 38 -19.55 11.52 -23.72
N HIS A 39 -19.72 10.20 -23.73
CA HIS A 39 -20.01 9.37 -22.55
C HIS A 39 -18.80 8.54 -22.10
N ALA A 40 -17.68 8.60 -22.81
CA ALA A 40 -16.48 7.86 -22.48
C ALA A 40 -15.60 8.58 -21.44
N LEU A 41 -14.79 7.80 -20.73
CA LEU A 41 -13.70 8.33 -19.91
C LEU A 41 -12.43 8.40 -20.76
N HIS A 42 -11.94 9.60 -21.05
CA HIS A 42 -10.70 9.79 -21.80
C HIS A 42 -9.52 10.05 -20.88
N PHE A 43 -8.39 9.42 -21.17
CA PHE A 43 -7.16 9.54 -20.40
C PHE A 43 -6.00 9.92 -21.31
N GLY A 44 -5.10 10.76 -20.80
CA GLY A 44 -3.83 11.07 -21.42
C GLY A 44 -2.66 10.99 -20.44
N VAL A 45 -1.52 10.53 -20.94
CA VAL A 45 -0.23 10.57 -20.23
C VAL A 45 0.59 11.73 -20.76
N PHE A 46 1.15 12.52 -19.86
CA PHE A 46 1.99 13.67 -20.17
C PHE A 46 3.39 13.43 -19.61
N GLU A 47 4.42 13.54 -20.44
CA GLU A 47 5.84 13.58 -20.05
C GLU A 47 6.32 15.03 -20.20
N SER A 48 6.76 15.65 -19.09
CA SER A 48 7.23 17.04 -19.07
C SER A 48 6.23 18.03 -19.68
N GLY A 49 4.93 17.79 -19.42
CA GLY A 49 3.81 18.61 -19.90
C GLY A 49 3.36 18.30 -21.33
N GLN A 50 4.12 17.51 -22.10
CA GLN A 50 3.75 17.10 -23.45
C GLN A 50 2.96 15.80 -23.41
N LEU A 51 1.86 15.73 -24.15
CA LEU A 51 1.10 14.50 -24.29
C LEU A 51 1.89 13.44 -25.08
N VAL A 52 2.00 12.25 -24.49
CA VAL A 52 2.75 11.13 -25.07
C VAL A 52 1.90 9.88 -25.31
N SER A 53 0.74 9.76 -24.66
CA SER A 53 -0.15 8.60 -24.83
C SER A 53 -1.61 8.95 -24.53
N VAL A 54 -2.54 8.32 -25.23
CA VAL A 54 -4.00 8.51 -25.06
C VAL A 54 -4.74 7.19 -25.03
N GLY A 55 -5.91 7.19 -24.40
CA GLY A 55 -6.86 6.08 -24.48
C GLY A 55 -8.25 6.50 -24.02
N SER A 56 -9.28 5.77 -24.46
CA SER A 56 -10.68 6.07 -24.14
C SER A 56 -11.37 4.81 -23.63
N LEU A 57 -12.06 4.90 -22.50
CA LEU A 57 -12.73 3.81 -21.81
C LEU A 57 -14.25 4.03 -21.86
N PHE A 58 -14.96 3.02 -22.35
CA PHE A 58 -16.41 2.98 -22.47
C PHE A 58 -16.92 1.98 -21.43
N LEU A 59 -17.68 2.46 -20.46
CA LEU A 59 -18.20 1.65 -19.35
C LEU A 59 -19.63 1.20 -19.66
N ASN A 60 -19.91 -0.09 -19.44
CA ASN A 60 -21.24 -0.67 -19.34
C ASN A 60 -21.34 -1.42 -18.00
N GLN A 61 -22.55 -1.86 -17.62
CA GLN A 61 -22.77 -2.57 -16.34
C GLN A 61 -21.90 -3.84 -16.21
N ASP A 62 -21.84 -4.66 -17.27
CA ASP A 62 -21.17 -5.97 -17.21
C ASP A 62 -19.75 -5.97 -17.79
N HIS A 63 -19.36 -4.91 -18.49
CA HIS A 63 -18.04 -4.86 -19.12
C HIS A 63 -17.63 -3.42 -19.47
N ALA A 64 -16.33 -3.23 -19.65
CA ALA A 64 -15.76 -2.03 -20.19
C ALA A 64 -14.95 -2.34 -21.44
N GLN A 65 -15.07 -1.48 -22.44
CA GLN A 65 -14.23 -1.53 -23.64
C GLN A 65 -13.30 -0.32 -23.64
N PHE A 66 -12.00 -0.54 -23.77
CA PHE A 66 -11.10 0.56 -24.12
C PHE A 66 -10.77 0.57 -25.61
N ARG A 67 -10.69 1.78 -26.16
CA ARG A 67 -10.49 2.07 -27.57
C ARG A 67 -9.47 3.18 -27.74
N LYS A 68 -8.87 3.24 -28.93
CA LYS A 68 -7.95 4.30 -29.35
C LYS A 68 -6.76 4.49 -28.38
N LEU A 69 -6.27 3.38 -27.83
CA LEU A 69 -5.03 3.37 -27.05
C LEU A 69 -3.85 3.58 -28.00
N ALA A 70 -3.06 4.63 -27.75
CA ALA A 70 -1.92 5.00 -28.58
C ALA A 70 -0.81 5.63 -27.75
N THR A 71 0.43 5.39 -28.14
CA THR A 71 1.63 6.07 -27.61
C THR A 71 2.43 6.60 -28.79
N ALA A 72 2.91 7.84 -28.70
CA ALA A 72 3.75 8.47 -29.71
C ALA A 72 4.95 7.58 -30.05
N ALA A 73 5.31 7.49 -31.33
CA ALA A 73 6.26 6.48 -31.81
C ALA A 73 7.63 6.55 -31.10
N GLU A 74 8.13 7.76 -30.90
CA GLU A 74 9.36 8.09 -30.18
C GLU A 74 9.27 7.88 -28.65
N LYS A 75 8.07 7.60 -28.13
CA LYS A 75 7.78 7.37 -26.71
C LYS A 75 7.34 5.92 -26.42
N GLN A 76 7.31 5.06 -27.44
CA GLN A 76 6.99 3.64 -27.26
C GLN A 76 8.08 2.91 -26.46
N GLY A 77 7.71 1.83 -25.77
CA GLY A 77 8.63 1.08 -24.91
C GLY A 77 8.86 1.69 -23.51
N LYS A 78 8.41 2.92 -23.25
CA LYS A 78 8.53 3.61 -21.95
C LYS A 78 7.44 3.27 -20.92
N GLY A 79 6.52 2.35 -21.24
CA GLY A 79 5.47 1.90 -20.30
C GLY A 79 4.19 2.75 -20.25
N TYR A 80 4.06 3.84 -21.00
CA TYR A 80 2.86 4.70 -20.97
C TYR A 80 1.55 3.98 -21.32
N GLY A 81 1.58 3.06 -22.28
CA GLY A 81 0.41 2.23 -22.59
C GLY A 81 -0.03 1.37 -21.41
N THR A 82 0.92 0.81 -20.67
CA THR A 82 0.66 0.06 -19.43
C THR A 82 0.04 0.94 -18.35
N MET A 83 0.54 2.18 -18.20
CA MET A 83 -0.01 3.16 -17.25
C MET A 83 -1.49 3.46 -17.52
N LEU A 84 -1.84 3.69 -18.79
CA LEU A 84 -3.24 3.92 -19.18
C LEU A 84 -4.13 2.70 -18.93
N ILE A 85 -3.65 1.49 -19.25
CA ILE A 85 -4.41 0.26 -19.02
C ILE A 85 -4.67 0.06 -17.52
N LYS A 86 -3.65 0.25 -16.66
CA LYS A 86 -3.83 0.19 -15.20
C LYS A 86 -4.85 1.22 -14.70
N GLN A 87 -4.76 2.47 -15.19
CA GLN A 87 -5.74 3.52 -14.86
C GLN A 87 -7.16 3.09 -15.25
N MET A 88 -7.34 2.49 -16.44
CA MET A 88 -8.64 2.03 -16.90
C MET A 88 -9.16 0.82 -16.09
N GLN A 89 -8.28 -0.11 -15.71
CA GLN A 89 -8.65 -1.20 -14.79
C GLN A 89 -9.14 -0.66 -13.45
N GLN A 90 -8.46 0.36 -12.90
CA GLN A 90 -8.89 1.02 -11.67
C GLN A 90 -10.29 1.65 -11.80
N GLN A 91 -10.58 2.29 -12.93
CA GLN A 91 -11.94 2.82 -13.20
C GLN A 91 -12.98 1.71 -13.31
N CYS A 92 -12.63 0.56 -13.89
CA CYS A 92 -13.55 -0.59 -13.92
C CYS A 92 -13.83 -1.11 -12.52
N ILE A 93 -12.81 -1.21 -11.66
CA ILE A 93 -12.96 -1.60 -10.25
C ILE A 93 -13.89 -0.63 -9.52
N GLN A 94 -13.65 0.67 -9.65
CA GLN A 94 -14.48 1.73 -9.03
C GLN A 94 -15.94 1.70 -9.52
N ALA A 95 -16.15 1.36 -10.79
CA ALA A 95 -17.48 1.26 -11.39
C ALA A 95 -18.16 -0.11 -11.16
N GLY A 96 -17.49 -1.06 -10.48
CA GLY A 96 -18.01 -2.42 -10.26
C GLY A 96 -18.09 -3.27 -11.53
N VAL A 97 -17.32 -2.92 -12.57
CA VAL A 97 -17.37 -3.56 -13.89
C VAL A 97 -16.42 -4.76 -13.92
N PRO A 98 -16.90 -5.99 -14.16
CA PRO A 98 -16.14 -7.22 -13.93
C PRO A 98 -15.22 -7.64 -15.09
N LEU A 99 -15.28 -6.96 -16.24
CA LEU A 99 -14.54 -7.36 -17.44
C LEU A 99 -14.03 -6.13 -18.19
N LEU A 100 -12.75 -6.11 -18.55
CA LEU A 100 -12.15 -5.09 -19.42
C LEU A 100 -11.66 -5.74 -20.70
N TRP A 101 -11.98 -5.16 -21.85
CA TRP A 101 -11.57 -5.72 -23.14
C TRP A 101 -11.24 -4.66 -24.20
N CYS A 102 -10.55 -5.08 -25.25
CA CYS A 102 -10.29 -4.27 -26.44
C CYS A 102 -10.18 -5.11 -27.71
N HIS A 103 -10.17 -4.44 -28.85
CA HIS A 103 -9.71 -5.01 -30.12
C HIS A 103 -8.22 -4.64 -30.32
N ALA A 104 -7.34 -5.60 -30.03
CA ALA A 104 -5.91 -5.47 -30.22
C ALA A 104 -5.54 -5.76 -31.68
N ARG A 105 -4.56 -5.03 -32.23
CA ARG A 105 -3.91 -5.47 -33.48
C ARG A 105 -3.16 -6.77 -33.21
N LYS A 106 -3.12 -7.69 -34.18
CA LYS A 106 -2.35 -8.95 -34.05
C LYS A 106 -0.89 -8.70 -33.64
N THR A 107 -0.28 -7.62 -34.13
CA THR A 107 1.10 -7.22 -33.79
C THR A 107 1.28 -6.76 -32.33
N ALA A 108 0.19 -6.44 -31.63
CA ALA A 108 0.20 -5.99 -30.24
C ALA A 108 -0.29 -7.07 -29.25
N GLU A 109 -0.61 -8.29 -29.71
CA GLU A 109 -1.17 -9.34 -28.85
C GLU A 109 -0.24 -9.68 -27.67
N SER A 110 1.06 -9.82 -27.92
CA SER A 110 2.07 -10.09 -26.87
C SER A 110 2.18 -8.98 -25.83
N PHE A 111 1.86 -7.74 -26.17
CA PHE A 111 1.80 -6.64 -25.21
C PHE A 111 0.64 -6.84 -24.23
N TYR A 112 -0.55 -7.16 -24.71
CA TYR A 112 -1.71 -7.40 -23.86
C TYR A 112 -1.59 -8.70 -23.05
N THR A 113 -1.03 -9.76 -23.63
CA THR A 113 -0.77 -11.02 -22.90
C THR A 113 0.14 -10.82 -21.70
N ARG A 114 1.19 -9.98 -21.82
CA ARG A 114 2.05 -9.61 -20.68
C ARG A 114 1.34 -8.84 -19.57
N LEU A 115 0.22 -8.19 -19.90
CA LEU A 115 -0.63 -7.49 -18.94
C LEU A 115 -1.76 -8.37 -18.39
N GLY A 116 -1.74 -9.67 -18.68
CA GLY A 116 -2.71 -10.64 -18.17
C GLY A 116 -3.99 -10.79 -19.00
N PHE A 117 -4.11 -10.07 -20.12
CA PHE A 117 -5.23 -10.26 -21.04
C PHE A 117 -5.12 -11.60 -21.76
N LYS A 118 -6.27 -12.21 -22.03
CA LYS A 118 -6.41 -13.42 -22.82
C LYS A 118 -7.14 -13.11 -24.12
N ARG A 119 -6.73 -13.78 -25.21
CA ARG A 119 -7.43 -13.69 -26.48
C ARG A 119 -8.77 -14.40 -26.37
N ALA A 120 -9.84 -13.71 -26.76
CA ALA A 120 -11.19 -14.25 -26.81
C ALA A 120 -11.67 -14.29 -28.27
N GLY A 121 -11.86 -15.48 -28.81
CA GLY A 121 -12.33 -15.69 -30.18
C GLY A 121 -11.24 -15.64 -31.27
N ALA A 122 -11.69 -15.63 -32.52
CA ALA A 122 -10.84 -15.69 -33.71
C ALA A 122 -10.26 -14.31 -34.09
N TYR A 123 -9.23 -14.34 -34.93
CA TYR A 123 -8.77 -13.13 -35.60
C TYR A 123 -9.83 -12.64 -36.61
N PHE A 124 -9.93 -11.33 -36.77
CA PHE A 124 -10.80 -10.70 -37.77
C PHE A 124 -10.07 -9.54 -38.45
N GLU A 125 -10.50 -9.19 -39.66
CA GLU A 125 -9.88 -8.15 -40.46
C GLU A 125 -10.76 -6.90 -40.55
N LYS A 126 -10.15 -5.72 -40.42
CA LYS A 126 -10.79 -4.43 -40.66
C LYS A 126 -9.79 -3.47 -41.28
N ASN A 127 -10.12 -2.90 -42.43
CA ASN A 127 -9.26 -1.95 -43.16
C ASN A 127 -7.84 -2.49 -43.41
N ASN A 128 -7.72 -3.74 -43.86
CA ASN A 128 -6.45 -4.44 -44.11
C ASN A 128 -5.55 -4.61 -42.87
N ILE A 129 -6.12 -4.49 -41.66
CA ILE A 129 -5.43 -4.74 -40.40
C ILE A 129 -6.12 -5.91 -39.70
N ILE A 130 -5.32 -6.87 -39.25
CA ILE A 130 -5.78 -8.04 -38.51
C ILE A 130 -5.84 -7.69 -37.02
N TYR A 131 -6.99 -7.96 -36.41
CA TYR A 131 -7.29 -7.74 -35.00
C TYR A 131 -7.67 -9.05 -34.29
N CYS A 132 -7.55 -9.05 -32.97
CA CYS A 132 -8.13 -10.03 -32.07
C CYS A 132 -8.78 -9.31 -30.88
N ARG A 133 -9.80 -9.92 -30.28
CA ARG A 133 -10.35 -9.43 -29.01
C ARG A 133 -9.44 -9.94 -27.88
N MET A 134 -8.99 -9.00 -27.05
CA MET A 134 -8.24 -9.28 -25.83
C MET A 134 -9.10 -8.86 -24.64
N GLU A 135 -9.26 -9.73 -23.65
CA GLU A 135 -10.04 -9.45 -22.44
C GLU A 135 -9.33 -9.90 -21.17
N ILE A 136 -9.60 -9.21 -20.08
CA ILE A 136 -9.13 -9.54 -18.75
C ILE A 136 -10.30 -9.43 -17.78
N PRO A 137 -10.55 -10.47 -16.95
CA PRO A 137 -11.42 -10.30 -15.80
C PRO A 137 -10.88 -9.15 -14.96
N VAL A 138 -11.71 -8.14 -14.73
CA VAL A 138 -11.45 -7.15 -13.71
C VAL A 138 -11.86 -7.83 -12.42
N GLN A 139 -10.94 -8.67 -11.92
CA GLN A 139 -11.03 -9.11 -10.55
C GLN A 139 -11.02 -7.83 -9.73
N GLN A 140 -12.09 -7.59 -8.96
CA GLN A 140 -11.88 -6.92 -7.70
C GLN A 140 -10.74 -7.70 -7.08
N GLN A 141 -9.55 -7.10 -6.92
CA GLN A 141 -8.63 -7.66 -5.95
C GLN A 141 -9.51 -7.84 -4.71
N PRO A 142 -9.59 -9.04 -4.10
CA PRO A 142 -10.25 -9.14 -2.82
C PRO A 142 -9.66 -7.99 -2.03
N GLN A 143 -10.48 -7.00 -1.70
CA GLN A 143 -10.00 -5.79 -1.08
C GLN A 143 -9.23 -6.32 0.12
N LYS A 144 -7.88 -6.18 0.12
CA LYS A 144 -7.10 -6.63 1.26
C LYS A 144 -7.80 -6.00 2.43
N GLN A 145 -8.32 -6.83 3.33
CA GLN A 145 -9.20 -6.36 4.38
C GLN A 145 -8.42 -5.28 5.12
N PHE A 146 -8.85 -4.02 4.96
CA PHE A 146 -8.09 -2.91 5.49
C PHE A 146 -8.21 -2.96 7.01
N THR A 147 -7.09 -3.18 7.68
CA THR A 147 -7.08 -3.37 9.12
C THR A 147 -6.63 -2.08 9.80
N VAL A 148 -7.51 -1.54 10.63
CA VAL A 148 -7.17 -0.44 11.54
C VAL A 148 -6.49 -1.04 12.78
N ILE A 149 -5.26 -0.62 13.04
CA ILE A 149 -4.42 -1.22 14.10
C ILE A 149 -4.04 -0.11 15.09
N PRO A 150 -4.79 0.08 16.19
CA PRO A 150 -4.36 0.99 17.24
C PRO A 150 -3.00 0.58 17.82
N ALA A 151 -2.20 1.57 18.21
CA ALA A 151 -0.91 1.36 18.85
C ALA A 151 -0.94 1.69 20.34
N ILE A 152 -0.35 0.82 21.16
CA ILE A 152 -0.01 1.10 22.56
C ILE A 152 1.51 0.99 22.71
N ASP A 153 2.16 2.10 23.05
CA ASP A 153 3.56 2.10 23.42
C ASP A 153 3.69 2.00 24.94
N ILE A 154 4.63 1.19 25.44
CA ILE A 154 4.80 0.89 26.85
C ILE A 154 6.16 1.39 27.37
N ILE A 155 6.12 2.17 28.44
CA ILE A 155 7.27 2.48 29.31
C ILE A 155 6.83 2.30 30.76
N ASP A 156 7.64 1.61 31.56
CA ASP A 156 7.39 1.31 32.98
C ASP A 156 5.99 0.69 33.23
N GLY A 157 5.54 -0.15 32.29
CA GLY A 157 4.21 -0.79 32.33
C GLY A 157 3.02 0.13 32.03
N LYS A 158 3.25 1.38 31.61
CA LYS A 158 2.22 2.40 31.33
C LYS A 158 2.07 2.67 29.83
N CYS A 159 0.88 3.10 29.41
CA CYS A 159 0.62 3.54 28.05
C CYS A 159 1.17 4.96 27.84
N VAL A 160 2.11 5.09 26.91
CA VAL A 160 2.83 6.34 26.66
C VAL A 160 2.82 6.70 25.18
N ARG A 161 3.35 7.88 24.87
CA ARG A 161 3.82 8.22 23.52
C ARG A 161 5.08 9.05 23.60
N LEU A 162 5.97 8.84 22.64
CA LEU A 162 7.12 9.69 22.40
C LEU A 162 6.83 10.63 21.23
N THR A 163 7.36 11.84 21.28
CA THR A 163 7.38 12.72 20.10
C THR A 163 8.60 12.36 19.26
N GLN A 164 8.38 11.87 18.03
CA GLN A 164 9.44 11.42 17.11
C GLN A 164 10.41 10.39 17.72
N GLY A 165 9.94 9.54 18.64
CA GLY A 165 10.77 8.53 19.30
C GLY A 165 11.72 9.06 20.37
N ASP A 166 11.61 10.33 20.76
CA ASP A 166 12.45 10.92 21.82
C ASP A 166 11.95 10.54 23.22
N TYR A 167 12.72 9.70 23.92
CA TYR A 167 12.44 9.24 25.29
C TYR A 167 12.41 10.38 26.32
N ALA A 168 13.07 11.51 26.04
CA ALA A 168 12.98 12.69 26.91
C ALA A 168 11.64 13.43 26.77
N GLN A 169 10.90 13.19 25.68
CA GLN A 169 9.61 13.82 25.37
C GLN A 169 8.47 12.81 25.46
N GLN A 170 8.37 12.19 26.63
CA GLN A 170 7.33 11.23 26.96
C GLN A 170 6.07 11.91 27.50
N LYS A 171 4.90 11.43 27.06
CA LYS A 171 3.59 11.71 27.67
C LYS A 171 2.94 10.39 28.08
N VAL A 172 2.50 10.29 29.33
CA VAL A 172 1.69 9.16 29.81
C VAL A 172 0.23 9.47 29.48
N TYR A 173 -0.46 8.56 28.78
CA TYR A 173 -1.87 8.69 28.46
C TYR A 173 -2.77 7.87 29.39
N ASN A 174 -2.30 6.71 29.81
CA ASN A 174 -3.02 5.85 30.75
C ASN A 174 -2.02 4.99 31.52
N GLU A 175 -2.23 4.81 32.82
CA GLU A 175 -1.37 3.94 33.65
C GLU A 175 -1.69 2.45 33.50
N HIS A 176 -2.79 2.11 32.82
CA HIS A 176 -3.31 0.75 32.69
C HIS A 176 -3.52 0.37 31.21
N PRO A 177 -2.49 -0.16 30.52
CA PRO A 177 -2.57 -0.56 29.12
C PRO A 177 -3.74 -1.53 28.81
N LEU A 178 -4.09 -2.41 29.75
CA LEU A 178 -5.21 -3.33 29.61
C LEU A 178 -6.56 -2.60 29.45
N GLU A 179 -6.77 -1.50 30.16
CA GLU A 179 -8.02 -0.72 30.02
C GLU A 179 -8.12 -0.10 28.64
N VAL A 180 -7.00 0.41 28.11
CA VAL A 180 -6.92 0.95 26.75
C VAL A 180 -7.20 -0.15 25.72
N ALA A 181 -6.60 -1.33 25.87
CA ALA A 181 -6.82 -2.45 24.97
C ALA A 181 -8.29 -2.92 24.97
N LYS A 182 -8.93 -3.00 26.14
CA LYS A 182 -10.37 -3.31 26.25
C LYS A 182 -11.24 -2.25 25.60
N ALA A 183 -10.91 -0.97 25.76
CA ALA A 183 -11.64 0.10 25.09
C ALA A 183 -11.56 -0.01 23.56
N PHE A 184 -10.42 -0.45 23.01
CA PHE A 184 -10.29 -0.76 21.59
C PHE A 184 -11.14 -1.98 21.18
N GLU A 185 -11.09 -3.06 21.95
CA GLU A 185 -11.89 -4.26 21.71
C GLU A 185 -13.40 -3.95 21.73
N ASP A 186 -13.87 -3.14 22.69
CA ASP A 186 -15.29 -2.76 22.86
C ASP A 186 -15.87 -2.03 21.63
N ILE A 187 -15.02 -1.37 20.83
CA ILE A 187 -15.42 -0.72 19.58
C ILE A 187 -15.24 -1.60 18.33
N GLY A 188 -14.82 -2.86 18.52
CA GLY A 188 -14.69 -3.87 17.46
C GLY A 188 -13.31 -3.97 16.83
N VAL A 189 -12.28 -3.32 17.39
CA VAL A 189 -10.90 -3.50 16.94
C VAL A 189 -10.52 -4.97 17.08
N GLN A 190 -9.86 -5.52 16.07
CA GLN A 190 -9.45 -6.93 16.06
C GLN A 190 -7.95 -7.12 16.26
N ARG A 191 -7.14 -6.10 15.95
CA ARG A 191 -5.67 -6.18 15.99
C ARG A 191 -5.07 -5.01 16.76
N LEU A 192 -4.05 -5.30 17.55
CA LEU A 192 -3.34 -4.33 18.39
C LEU A 192 -1.83 -4.38 18.08
N HIS A 193 -1.24 -3.21 17.84
CA HIS A 193 0.21 -3.04 17.77
C HIS A 193 0.73 -2.64 19.15
N LEU A 194 1.50 -3.51 19.80
CA LEU A 194 1.98 -3.32 21.17
C LEU A 194 3.51 -3.19 21.18
N VAL A 195 4.03 -2.04 21.63
CA VAL A 195 5.46 -1.74 21.55
C VAL A 195 6.06 -1.58 22.94
N ASP A 196 7.02 -2.44 23.27
CA ASP A 196 7.86 -2.33 24.46
C ASP A 196 9.04 -1.38 24.21
N LEU A 197 8.87 -0.11 24.58
CA LEU A 197 9.91 0.90 24.41
C LEU A 197 11.06 0.72 25.42
N ASP A 198 10.79 0.22 26.63
CA ASP A 198 11.86 -0.17 27.56
C ASP A 198 12.72 -1.26 26.94
N GLY A 199 12.08 -2.27 26.35
CA GLY A 199 12.77 -3.35 25.68
C GLY A 199 13.52 -2.90 24.45
N ALA A 200 12.93 -2.01 23.64
CA ALA A 200 13.61 -1.40 22.48
C ALA A 200 14.90 -0.67 22.89
N LYS A 201 14.87 0.07 24.00
CA LYS A 201 16.03 0.79 24.55
C LYS A 201 17.05 -0.14 25.20
N LYS A 202 16.60 -1.16 25.95
CA LYS A 202 17.45 -2.10 26.68
C LYS A 202 18.08 -3.17 25.79
N GLY A 203 17.43 -3.51 24.67
CA GLY A 203 17.83 -4.61 23.79
C GLY A 203 17.46 -6.00 24.32
N ALA A 204 16.38 -6.10 25.10
CA ALA A 204 15.79 -7.37 25.58
C ALA A 204 14.31 -7.12 25.91
N VAL A 205 13.45 -8.13 25.87
CA VAL A 205 12.02 -7.95 26.20
C VAL A 205 11.86 -7.65 27.70
N VAL A 206 11.14 -6.57 28.04
CA VAL A 206 10.92 -6.08 29.41
C VAL A 206 9.46 -6.20 29.83
N ASN A 207 8.54 -5.68 29.01
CA ASN A 207 7.13 -5.51 29.36
C ASN A 207 6.24 -6.72 28.96
N TRP A 208 6.78 -7.94 28.98
CA TRP A 208 6.04 -9.17 28.63
C TRP A 208 4.83 -9.42 29.54
N LYS A 209 4.86 -8.99 30.81
CA LYS A 209 3.71 -9.08 31.73
C LYS A 209 2.52 -8.22 31.28
N VAL A 210 2.78 -7.10 30.61
CA VAL A 210 1.72 -6.27 30.04
C VAL A 210 1.09 -6.97 28.85
N LEU A 211 1.92 -7.55 27.98
CA LEU A 211 1.47 -8.40 26.87
C LEU A 211 0.61 -9.57 27.39
N GLU A 212 1.10 -10.35 28.36
CA GLU A 212 0.38 -11.48 28.96
C GLU A 212 -0.98 -11.04 29.52
N ALA A 213 -1.03 -9.90 30.22
CA ALA A 213 -2.26 -9.38 30.79
C ALA A 213 -3.29 -8.98 29.72
N ILE A 214 -2.85 -8.39 28.60
CA ILE A 214 -3.74 -7.99 27.49
C ILE A 214 -4.19 -9.23 26.71
N ALA A 215 -3.27 -10.10 26.33
CA ALA A 215 -3.55 -11.32 25.58
C ALA A 215 -4.50 -12.26 26.33
N GLY A 216 -4.36 -12.39 27.65
CA GLY A 216 -5.20 -13.24 28.48
C GLY A 216 -6.59 -12.68 28.81
N LYS A 217 -6.87 -11.40 28.50
CA LYS A 217 -8.10 -10.70 28.91
C LYS A 217 -8.81 -9.94 27.79
N THR A 218 -8.35 -10.14 26.55
CA THR A 218 -8.97 -9.62 25.31
C THR A 218 -8.88 -10.71 24.24
N GLY A 219 -9.72 -10.62 23.21
CA GLY A 219 -9.67 -11.42 21.99
C GLY A 219 -8.86 -10.77 20.87
N LEU A 220 -8.07 -9.73 21.18
CA LEU A 220 -7.27 -9.00 20.21
C LEU A 220 -6.14 -9.89 19.65
N VAL A 221 -5.91 -9.81 18.34
CA VAL A 221 -4.70 -10.31 17.70
C VAL A 221 -3.58 -9.30 17.95
N ILE A 222 -2.61 -9.66 18.80
CA ILE A 222 -1.56 -8.73 19.22
C ILE A 222 -0.29 -9.02 18.42
N ASP A 223 0.25 -8.00 17.76
CA ASP A 223 1.64 -8.00 17.35
C ASP A 223 2.48 -7.23 18.38
N PHE A 224 3.58 -7.84 18.82
CA PHE A 224 4.41 -7.30 19.89
C PHE A 224 5.83 -7.05 19.41
N GLY A 225 6.32 -5.83 19.61
CA GLY A 225 7.68 -5.42 19.24
C GLY A 225 8.41 -4.74 20.37
N GLY A 226 9.73 -4.60 20.21
CA GLY A 226 10.60 -3.95 21.19
C GLY A 226 11.52 -4.93 21.92
N GLY A 227 12.83 -4.79 21.71
CA GLY A 227 13.83 -5.57 22.46
C GLY A 227 14.06 -7.02 22.02
N ILE A 228 13.38 -7.52 20.97
CA ILE A 228 13.60 -8.88 20.46
C ILE A 228 14.98 -8.95 19.79
N LYS A 229 15.95 -9.61 20.43
CA LYS A 229 17.33 -9.76 19.93
C LYS A 229 17.79 -11.21 19.82
N THR A 230 17.20 -12.10 20.60
CA THR A 230 17.57 -13.52 20.69
C THR A 230 16.35 -14.41 20.49
N THR A 231 16.57 -15.70 20.18
CA THR A 231 15.47 -16.67 20.09
C THR A 231 14.69 -16.76 21.40
N LYS A 232 15.38 -16.62 22.54
CA LYS A 232 14.72 -16.59 23.85
C LYS A 232 13.78 -15.40 24.03
N ASP A 233 14.13 -14.23 23.51
CA ASP A 233 13.22 -13.08 23.52
C ASP A 233 11.97 -13.37 22.68
N LEU A 234 12.16 -14.00 21.53
CA LEU A 234 11.07 -14.37 20.62
C LEU A 234 10.14 -15.42 21.25
N GLU A 235 10.69 -16.43 21.93
CA GLU A 235 9.94 -17.41 22.72
C GLU A 235 9.09 -16.73 23.79
N ILE A 236 9.68 -15.82 24.59
CA ILE A 236 8.96 -15.06 25.62
C ILE A 236 7.76 -14.31 25.02
N VAL A 237 7.94 -13.69 23.85
CA VAL A 237 6.88 -12.94 23.16
C VAL A 237 5.71 -13.84 22.78
N PHE A 238 5.98 -14.99 22.17
CA PHE A 238 4.92 -15.92 21.78
C PHE A 238 4.27 -16.62 22.99
N GLU A 239 5.06 -17.05 23.98
CA GLU A 239 4.56 -17.67 25.21
C GLU A 239 3.69 -16.72 26.04
N SER A 240 3.96 -15.41 25.96
CA SER A 240 3.14 -14.36 26.59
C SER A 240 1.87 -14.03 25.81
N GLY A 241 1.60 -14.72 24.69
CA GLY A 241 0.35 -14.63 23.94
C GLY A 241 0.34 -13.68 22.74
N ALA A 242 1.50 -13.18 22.30
CA ALA A 242 1.54 -12.45 21.02
C ALA A 242 1.18 -13.38 19.85
N ALA A 243 0.37 -12.89 18.94
CA ALA A 243 0.04 -13.61 17.71
C ALA A 243 1.15 -13.47 16.67
N LEU A 244 1.83 -12.31 16.64
CA LEU A 244 2.96 -12.00 15.76
C LEU A 244 4.09 -11.33 16.55
N ALA A 245 5.33 -11.57 16.11
CA ALA A 245 6.50 -10.86 16.60
C ALA A 245 6.89 -9.74 15.63
N THR A 246 6.96 -8.52 16.13
CA THR A 246 7.37 -7.33 15.37
C THR A 246 8.88 -7.13 15.47
N ILE A 247 9.58 -7.32 14.34
CA ILE A 247 11.04 -7.38 14.29
C ILE A 247 11.56 -6.44 13.20
N GLY A 248 12.39 -5.47 13.58
CA GLY A 248 13.06 -4.56 12.64
C GLY A 248 14.58 -4.66 12.69
N SER A 249 15.20 -4.27 13.81
CA SER A 249 16.67 -4.15 13.87
C SER A 249 17.43 -5.46 13.62
N ILE A 250 16.91 -6.62 14.02
CA ILE A 250 17.58 -7.91 13.78
C ILE A 250 17.54 -8.27 12.29
N ALA A 251 16.45 -7.98 11.58
CA ALA A 251 16.34 -8.19 10.14
C ALA A 251 17.43 -7.46 9.33
N VAL A 252 18.00 -6.39 9.90
CA VAL A 252 19.12 -5.63 9.31
C VAL A 252 20.47 -6.13 9.83
N LYS A 253 20.61 -6.27 11.16
CA LYS A 253 21.93 -6.52 11.80
C LYS A 253 22.35 -7.98 11.78
N ASP A 254 21.41 -8.91 11.80
CA ASP A 254 21.65 -10.34 11.70
C ASP A 254 20.55 -11.00 10.85
N PRO A 255 20.59 -10.81 9.51
CA PRO A 255 19.55 -11.30 8.64
C PRO A 255 19.41 -12.82 8.71
N GLU A 256 20.51 -13.58 8.86
CA GLU A 256 20.43 -15.04 8.91
C GLU A 256 19.70 -15.54 10.16
N LEU A 257 19.90 -14.90 11.31
CA LEU A 257 19.07 -15.17 12.50
C LEU A 257 17.61 -14.79 12.26
N PHE A 258 17.33 -13.65 11.65
CA PHE A 258 15.95 -13.27 11.30
C PHE A 258 15.27 -14.31 10.41
N PHE A 259 15.95 -14.77 9.35
CA PHE A 259 15.38 -15.75 8.42
C PHE A 259 15.30 -17.15 9.02
N SER A 260 16.13 -17.50 10.01
CA SER A 260 15.95 -18.74 10.75
C SER A 260 14.63 -18.72 11.52
N TRP A 261 14.25 -17.59 12.13
CA TRP A 261 12.94 -17.42 12.77
C TRP A 261 11.78 -17.44 11.78
N VAL A 262 11.91 -16.77 10.62
CA VAL A 262 10.87 -16.83 9.56
C VAL A 262 10.63 -18.27 9.11
N LYS A 263 11.69 -19.07 9.00
CA LYS A 263 11.61 -20.48 8.62
C LYS A 263 10.98 -21.35 9.72
N GLU A 264 11.35 -21.11 10.97
CA GLU A 264 10.92 -21.90 12.13
C GLU A 264 9.47 -21.62 12.52
N TYR A 265 9.10 -20.34 12.66
CA TYR A 265 7.78 -19.92 13.14
C TYR A 265 6.77 -19.71 12.01
N GLY A 266 7.26 -19.59 10.78
CA GLY A 266 6.47 -19.29 9.59
C GLY A 266 6.31 -17.78 9.35
N PRO A 267 6.14 -17.38 8.08
CA PRO A 267 6.08 -15.97 7.71
C PRO A 267 4.89 -15.23 8.30
N ASP A 268 3.78 -15.93 8.57
CA ASP A 268 2.54 -15.34 9.12
C ASP A 268 2.67 -14.95 10.60
N LYS A 269 3.74 -15.40 11.28
CA LYS A 269 4.05 -15.08 12.68
C LYS A 269 5.05 -13.94 12.83
N ILE A 270 5.64 -13.46 11.74
CA ILE A 270 6.69 -12.45 11.75
C ILE A 270 6.19 -11.20 11.04
N PHE A 271 6.19 -10.08 11.76
CA PHE A 271 5.85 -8.77 11.22
C PHE A 271 7.12 -7.93 11.07
N LEU A 272 7.55 -7.72 9.83
CA LEU A 272 8.79 -7.02 9.54
C LEU A 272 8.60 -5.51 9.68
N GLY A 273 9.29 -4.91 10.65
CA GLY A 273 9.33 -3.46 10.83
C GLY A 273 10.43 -2.83 9.98
N ALA A 274 10.04 -1.96 9.07
CA ALA A 274 10.93 -1.24 8.18
C ALA A 274 10.84 0.28 8.43
N ASP A 275 11.36 0.72 9.57
CA ASP A 275 11.39 2.14 9.91
C ASP A 275 12.42 2.88 9.06
N VAL A 276 12.05 4.05 8.54
CA VAL A 276 12.89 4.80 7.60
C VAL A 276 13.05 6.25 7.96
N LYS A 277 14.20 6.79 7.57
CA LYS A 277 14.48 8.22 7.48
C LYS A 277 15.06 8.49 6.11
N GLU A 278 14.43 9.38 5.34
CA GLU A 278 14.84 9.67 3.95
C GLU A 278 14.93 8.39 3.08
N GLU A 279 13.92 7.51 3.19
CA GLU A 279 13.83 6.22 2.49
C GLU A 279 14.97 5.22 2.82
N LYS A 280 15.79 5.49 3.84
CA LYS A 280 16.84 4.60 4.34
C LYS A 280 16.43 3.95 5.65
N ILE A 281 16.78 2.68 5.82
CA ILE A 281 16.43 1.89 7.01
C ILE A 281 17.11 2.46 8.25
N ALA A 282 16.33 2.67 9.31
CA ALA A 282 16.79 3.05 10.63
C ALA A 282 16.62 1.89 11.62
N VAL A 283 17.55 1.76 12.56
CA VAL A 283 17.61 0.67 13.54
C VAL A 283 17.96 1.20 14.94
N GLY A 284 17.92 0.32 15.94
CA GLY A 284 18.32 0.66 17.31
C GLY A 284 17.40 1.69 17.97
N GLY A 285 16.09 1.59 17.76
CA GLY A 285 15.14 2.60 18.26
C GLY A 285 15.31 3.96 17.59
N TRP A 286 15.59 3.95 16.28
CA TRP A 286 15.74 5.14 15.42
C TRP A 286 17.01 5.96 15.66
N LEU A 287 17.92 5.48 16.53
CA LEU A 287 19.19 6.16 16.83
C LEU A 287 20.24 6.00 15.73
N GLU A 288 20.12 4.98 14.88
CA GLU A 288 21.08 4.66 13.82
C GLU A 288 20.37 4.63 12.47
N THR A 289 20.76 5.49 11.52
CA THR A 289 20.29 5.44 10.12
C THR A 289 21.36 4.77 9.27
N THR A 290 20.99 3.70 8.58
CA THR A 290 21.90 2.93 7.71
C THR A 290 21.97 3.54 6.31
N ALA A 291 22.87 3.03 5.47
CA ALA A 291 22.89 3.37 4.04
C ALA A 291 21.91 2.54 3.20
N LEU A 292 21.28 1.52 3.80
CA LEU A 292 20.42 0.56 3.10
C LEU A 292 19.08 1.22 2.74
N SER A 293 18.72 1.22 1.45
CA SER A 293 17.43 1.72 1.02
C SER A 293 16.30 0.78 1.43
N ILE A 294 15.12 1.33 1.68
CA ILE A 294 13.91 0.52 1.93
C ILE A 294 13.62 -0.44 0.79
N PHE A 295 13.88 -0.05 -0.45
CA PHE A 295 13.57 -0.88 -1.60
C PHE A 295 14.49 -2.10 -1.69
N ASP A 296 15.80 -1.92 -1.47
CA ASP A 296 16.75 -3.04 -1.46
C ASP A 296 16.47 -3.97 -0.27
N PHE A 297 16.12 -3.39 0.88
CA PHE A 297 15.71 -4.15 2.06
C PHE A 297 14.49 -5.02 1.78
N LEU A 298 13.40 -4.44 1.25
CA LEU A 298 12.18 -5.18 0.95
C LEU A 298 12.39 -6.23 -0.16
N GLU A 299 13.19 -5.93 -1.18
CA GLU A 299 13.52 -6.90 -2.24
C GLU A 299 14.20 -8.14 -1.67
N GLN A 300 15.20 -7.97 -0.79
CA GLN A 300 15.88 -9.09 -0.12
C GLN A 300 14.93 -9.92 0.76
N HIS A 301 14.05 -9.27 1.53
CA HIS A 301 13.19 -9.94 2.51
C HIS A 301 12.02 -10.66 1.85
N THR A 302 11.39 -10.03 0.86
CA THR A 302 10.26 -10.62 0.13
C THR A 302 10.70 -11.80 -0.75
N ALA A 303 11.90 -11.74 -1.34
CA ALA A 303 12.49 -12.88 -2.05
C ALA A 303 12.71 -14.10 -1.15
N ARG A 304 12.86 -13.89 0.17
CA ARG A 304 13.04 -14.93 1.18
C ARG A 304 11.75 -15.25 1.96
N GLY A 305 10.60 -14.85 1.44
CA GLY A 305 9.28 -15.29 1.91
C GLY A 305 8.62 -14.41 2.97
N VAL A 306 9.20 -13.26 3.32
CA VAL A 306 8.54 -12.28 4.19
C VAL A 306 7.36 -11.65 3.47
N ARG A 307 6.20 -11.60 4.16
CA ARG A 307 4.94 -11.10 3.59
C ARG A 307 4.36 -9.92 4.36
N HIS A 308 4.34 -10.00 5.69
CA HIS A 308 3.77 -8.96 6.55
C HIS A 308 4.83 -7.91 6.89
N ILE A 309 4.62 -6.69 6.42
CA ILE A 309 5.56 -5.58 6.56
C ILE A 309 4.79 -4.35 7.02
N PHE A 310 5.37 -3.61 7.95
CA PHE A 310 5.01 -2.21 8.13
C PHE A 310 6.20 -1.29 7.93
N CYS A 311 5.92 -0.05 7.58
CA CYS A 311 6.92 0.97 7.40
C CYS A 311 6.52 2.25 8.11
N THR A 312 7.37 2.68 9.05
CA THR A 312 7.22 3.96 9.72
C THR A 312 8.12 4.99 9.06
N ASP A 313 7.57 6.09 8.55
CA ASP A 313 8.38 7.27 8.25
C ASP A 313 8.61 8.05 9.54
N ILE A 314 9.83 7.97 10.06
CA ILE A 314 10.22 8.57 11.34
C ILE A 314 10.05 10.10 11.30
N ALA A 315 10.21 10.72 10.12
CA ALA A 315 10.04 12.16 9.98
C ALA A 315 8.58 12.61 10.16
N LYS A 316 7.62 11.69 10.03
CA LYS A 316 6.18 11.96 10.24
C LYS A 316 5.67 11.47 11.59
N ASP A 317 6.37 10.54 12.25
CA ASP A 317 5.84 9.88 13.44
C ASP A 317 5.58 10.85 14.59
N GLY A 318 4.38 10.74 15.18
CA GLY A 318 3.96 11.58 16.30
C GLY A 318 3.77 13.07 15.98
N LEU A 319 3.88 13.50 14.72
CA LEU A 319 3.72 14.92 14.34
C LEU A 319 2.28 15.32 13.99
N LEU A 320 1.40 14.35 13.69
CA LEU A 320 0.02 14.62 13.23
C LEU A 320 -0.02 15.50 11.97
N GLN A 321 0.81 15.20 10.98
CA GLN A 321 0.98 15.97 9.72
C GLN A 321 0.61 15.19 8.46
N GLY A 322 -0.10 14.08 8.62
CA GLY A 322 -0.39 13.13 7.55
C GLY A 322 0.73 12.10 7.33
N PRO A 323 0.37 10.89 6.89
CA PRO A 323 1.31 9.81 6.60
C PRO A 323 2.13 10.07 5.33
N SER A 324 3.19 9.29 5.11
CA SER A 324 4.04 9.39 3.93
C SER A 324 3.45 8.69 2.70
N ILE A 325 2.32 9.20 2.22
CA ILE A 325 1.57 8.67 1.06
C ILE A 325 2.46 8.40 -0.15
N ASP A 326 3.32 9.35 -0.51
CA ASP A 326 4.19 9.21 -1.69
C ASP A 326 5.21 8.07 -1.54
N LEU A 327 5.77 7.89 -0.35
CA LEU A 327 6.66 6.77 -0.05
C LEU A 327 5.91 5.44 -0.18
N TYR A 328 4.72 5.35 0.42
CA TYR A 328 3.93 4.12 0.42
C TYR A 328 3.45 3.73 -0.97
N LYS A 329 3.07 4.70 -1.81
CA LYS A 329 2.78 4.44 -3.24
C LYS A 329 3.98 3.83 -3.96
N LYS A 330 5.18 4.39 -3.79
CA LYS A 330 6.41 3.83 -4.40
C LYS A 330 6.66 2.38 -3.95
N ILE A 331 6.46 2.09 -2.67
CA ILE A 331 6.64 0.74 -2.13
C ILE A 331 5.61 -0.22 -2.74
N LEU A 332 4.32 0.13 -2.71
CA LEU A 332 3.24 -0.70 -3.23
C LEU A 332 3.34 -0.91 -4.75
N ASP A 333 3.78 0.10 -5.50
CA ASP A 333 4.01 0.00 -6.94
C ASP A 333 5.13 -1.00 -7.28
N ARG A 334 6.19 -1.04 -6.47
CA ARG A 334 7.33 -1.96 -6.67
C ARG A 334 7.04 -3.36 -6.12
N PHE A 335 6.27 -3.47 -5.05
CA PHE A 335 6.03 -4.73 -4.33
C PHE A 335 4.51 -5.02 -4.16
N PRO A 336 3.74 -5.24 -5.23
CA PRO A 336 2.28 -5.36 -5.15
C PRO A 336 1.77 -6.58 -4.34
N ALA A 337 2.63 -7.58 -4.14
CA ALA A 337 2.27 -8.83 -3.47
C ALA A 337 2.40 -8.78 -1.93
N ILE A 338 3.05 -7.77 -1.35
CA ILE A 338 3.29 -7.73 0.10
C ILE A 338 2.03 -7.32 0.86
N ASP A 339 1.90 -7.78 2.09
CA ASP A 339 0.91 -7.29 3.04
C ASP A 339 1.51 -6.06 3.76
N PHE A 340 1.17 -4.86 3.26
CA PHE A 340 1.81 -3.61 3.67
C PHE A 340 0.92 -2.76 4.57
N VAL A 341 1.38 -2.55 5.80
CA VAL A 341 0.76 -1.69 6.80
C VAL A 341 1.51 -0.36 6.90
N ALA A 342 0.79 0.75 6.78
CA ALA A 342 1.37 2.07 6.97
C ALA A 342 1.51 2.40 8.47
N SER A 343 2.56 3.14 8.85
CA SER A 343 2.80 3.58 10.23
C SER A 343 3.37 5.00 10.27
N GLY A 344 2.92 5.80 11.23
CA GLY A 344 3.42 7.16 11.44
C GLY A 344 2.68 8.24 10.64
N GLY A 345 2.56 9.43 11.23
CA GLY A 345 1.99 10.61 10.58
C GLY A 345 0.47 10.72 10.55
N VAL A 346 -0.28 9.62 10.68
CA VAL A 346 -1.76 9.63 10.70
C VAL A 346 -2.26 10.69 11.68
N SER A 347 -3.12 11.57 11.19
CA SER A 347 -3.55 12.80 11.85
C SER A 347 -5.05 12.98 11.89
N ASN A 348 -5.80 12.32 11.00
CA ASN A 348 -7.25 12.43 10.88
C ASN A 348 -7.82 11.20 10.13
N LEU A 349 -9.15 11.08 10.05
CA LEU A 349 -9.81 9.94 9.40
C LEU A 349 -9.58 9.88 7.88
N GLN A 350 -9.46 11.03 7.20
CA GLN A 350 -9.19 11.08 5.77
C GLN A 350 -7.84 10.43 5.44
N ASP A 351 -6.82 10.63 6.28
CA ASP A 351 -5.53 9.95 6.11
C ASP A 351 -5.68 8.41 6.06
N VAL A 352 -6.58 7.85 6.87
CA VAL A 352 -6.83 6.40 6.91
C VAL A 352 -7.50 5.92 5.63
N ILE A 353 -8.47 6.71 5.13
CA ILE A 353 -9.15 6.46 3.86
C ILE A 353 -8.13 6.52 2.71
N ASP A 354 -7.28 7.54 2.69
CA ASP A 354 -6.24 7.70 1.66
C ASP A 354 -5.28 6.51 1.66
N LEU A 355 -4.87 6.01 2.83
CA LEU A 355 -4.02 4.82 2.96
C LEU A 355 -4.71 3.56 2.40
N GLN A 356 -6.00 3.39 2.67
CA GLN A 356 -6.79 2.31 2.09
C GLN A 356 -6.87 2.43 0.56
N GLU A 357 -7.10 3.63 0.04
CA GLU A 357 -7.23 3.89 -1.40
C GLU A 357 -5.95 3.65 -2.20
N ILE A 358 -4.78 3.92 -1.61
CA ILE A 358 -3.49 3.65 -2.26
C ILE A 358 -3.09 2.16 -2.23
N GLY A 359 -3.84 1.32 -1.49
CA GLY A 359 -3.65 -0.13 -1.46
C GLY A 359 -2.88 -0.67 -0.26
N CYS A 360 -2.72 0.11 0.82
CA CYS A 360 -2.26 -0.44 2.10
C CYS A 360 -3.27 -1.49 2.60
N SER A 361 -2.79 -2.53 3.27
CA SER A 361 -3.65 -3.51 3.93
C SER A 361 -4.05 -3.11 5.35
N GLY A 362 -3.43 -2.06 5.88
CA GLY A 362 -3.80 -1.51 7.17
C GLY A 362 -3.03 -0.25 7.51
N ALA A 363 -3.38 0.34 8.65
CA ALA A 363 -2.69 1.49 9.22
C ALA A 363 -2.53 1.33 10.73
N ILE A 364 -1.31 1.54 11.22
CA ILE A 364 -1.00 1.67 12.63
C ILE A 364 -1.32 3.10 13.07
N ILE A 365 -2.22 3.25 14.04
CA ILE A 365 -2.70 4.55 14.51
C ILE A 365 -2.42 4.70 16.01
N GLY A 366 -1.51 5.62 16.36
CA GLY A 366 -1.18 5.94 17.74
C GLY A 366 -1.74 7.30 18.17
N LYS A 367 -0.87 8.32 18.14
CA LYS A 367 -1.12 9.66 18.70
C LYS A 367 -2.45 10.32 18.29
N ALA A 368 -2.93 10.11 17.06
CA ALA A 368 -4.19 10.70 16.60
C ALA A 368 -5.40 10.26 17.43
N ILE A 369 -5.40 9.02 17.93
CA ILE A 369 -6.46 8.51 18.81
C ILE A 369 -6.36 9.21 20.16
N TYR A 370 -5.17 9.19 20.76
CA TYR A 370 -4.96 9.71 22.11
C TYR A 370 -5.15 11.23 22.24
N GLU A 371 -4.90 11.98 21.17
CA GLU A 371 -5.12 13.43 21.11
C GLU A 371 -6.52 13.80 20.56
N GLY A 372 -7.42 12.82 20.42
CA GLY A 372 -8.81 13.02 20.00
C GLY A 372 -8.98 13.55 18.57
N LYS A 373 -7.97 13.40 17.72
CA LYS A 373 -8.03 13.75 16.31
C LYS A 373 -8.79 12.73 15.47
N ILE A 374 -8.82 11.50 15.95
CA ILE A 374 -9.73 10.45 15.51
C ILE A 374 -10.40 9.92 16.76
N SER A 375 -11.70 10.11 16.88
CA SER A 375 -12.50 9.64 18.00
C SER A 375 -12.74 8.13 17.93
N MET A 376 -13.05 7.53 19.09
CA MET A 376 -13.43 6.12 19.18
C MET A 376 -14.70 5.81 18.35
N ASP A 377 -15.63 6.75 18.24
CA ASP A 377 -16.83 6.61 17.41
C ASP A 377 -16.50 6.63 15.91
N GLU A 378 -15.58 7.48 15.47
CA GLU A 378 -15.09 7.48 14.08
C GLU A 378 -14.37 6.17 13.74
N LEU A 379 -13.51 5.68 14.64
CA LEU A 379 -12.86 4.37 14.50
C LEU A 379 -13.89 3.24 14.40
N LYS A 380 -14.88 3.23 15.30
CA LYS A 380 -15.97 2.24 15.29
C LYS A 380 -16.75 2.24 13.98
N GLN A 381 -17.02 3.41 13.42
CA GLN A 381 -17.70 3.54 12.13
C GLN A 381 -16.86 3.01 10.98
N LEU A 382 -15.53 3.21 11.02
CA LEU A 382 -14.61 2.71 10.02
C LEU A 382 -14.52 1.18 10.05
N ILE A 383 -14.48 0.58 11.24
CA ILE A 383 -14.33 -0.88 11.43
C ILE A 383 -15.61 -1.67 11.05
N LYS A 384 -16.79 -1.05 11.17
CA LYS A 384 -18.07 -1.68 10.84
C LYS A 384 -18.38 -1.77 9.35
N LYS A 385 -17.63 -1.05 8.51
CA LYS A 385 -17.77 -1.07 7.05
C LYS A 385 -16.99 -2.24 6.48
#